data_AF-G2WTS4-F1
#
_entry.id   AF-G2WTS4-F1
#
_cell.length_a   1.000
_cell.length_b   1.000
_cell.length_c   1.000
_cell.angle_alpha   90.00
_cell.angle_beta   90.00
_cell.angle_gamma   90.00
#
_symmetry.space_group_name_H-M   'P 1'
#
loop_
_entity.id
_entity.type
_entity.pdbx_description
1 polymer ?
#
loop_
_entity_poly.entity_id
_entity_poly.type
_entity_poly.pdbx_seq_one_letter_code
_entity_poly.pdbx_strand_id
1 'polypeptide(L)'
;MMLDNHAGYVFSNFSLARPVSDDVATEALSKAFPYDCIWPPKPIPAEHRVAGFGAVPTAAEALNEKPQSRAEASDRAFRIRQWMDMANYVGSDMLPPIALMPPRGPPFGPHIGEEINTYSTLDPALYTPTTHKPWRGIWVGDYSGHGCEFLLINQPDDKDATDQELGLARNASESDEDWAKRQLEARVYRGRLEAIKLTGDANVPRGEYTFIAEDLGPEGSAGVATEEPFVGARIVKSRGHVADTGYFSDKYIASQLFLISPNRLAQFWVDFGHISYFERVDIDSLLTVS
;
A
#
# COMPACT_ATOMS: atom_id res chain seq x y z
N MET A 1 6.19 -0.34 -31.99
CA MET A 1 6.26 -1.47 -31.04
C MET A 1 4.84 -2.02 -30.96
N MET A 2 4.58 -3.12 -31.66
CA MET A 2 3.26 -3.76 -31.70
C MET A 2 3.09 -4.52 -30.39
N LEU A 3 2.14 -4.09 -29.56
CA LEU A 3 1.64 -4.87 -28.43
C LEU A 3 0.75 -5.97 -29.00
N ASP A 4 1.35 -6.99 -29.60
CA ASP A 4 0.58 -8.13 -30.08
C ASP A 4 0.39 -9.16 -28.95
N ASN A 5 -0.85 -9.64 -28.92
CA ASN A 5 -1.29 -10.92 -28.36
C ASN A 5 -1.72 -10.94 -26.88
N HIS A 6 -2.80 -10.23 -26.55
CA HIS A 6 -3.71 -10.75 -25.52
C HIS A 6 -4.26 -12.09 -26.01
N ALA A 7 -3.97 -13.17 -25.29
CA ALA A 7 -4.61 -14.46 -25.53
C ALA A 7 -6.13 -14.26 -25.55
N GLY A 8 -6.78 -14.53 -26.69
CA GLY A 8 -8.22 -14.33 -26.94
C GLY A 8 -9.16 -15.19 -26.09
N TYR A 9 -8.72 -15.59 -24.90
CA TYR A 9 -9.37 -16.49 -23.97
C TYR A 9 -9.45 -15.91 -22.55
N VAL A 10 -8.75 -14.82 -22.22
CA VAL A 10 -8.83 -14.17 -20.90
C VAL A 10 -9.91 -13.09 -20.93
N PHE A 11 -10.91 -13.25 -20.07
CA PHE A 11 -12.02 -12.33 -19.88
C PHE A 11 -11.84 -11.56 -18.58
N SER A 12 -12.39 -10.35 -18.51
CA SER A 12 -12.38 -9.51 -17.31
C SER A 12 -13.73 -8.84 -17.11
N ASN A 13 -14.15 -8.71 -15.85
CA ASN A 13 -15.38 -8.02 -15.46
C ASN A 13 -15.08 -7.05 -14.32
N PHE A 14 -15.59 -5.84 -14.43
CA PHE A 14 -15.52 -4.79 -13.42
C PHE A 14 -16.81 -4.75 -12.61
N SER A 15 -16.70 -4.66 -11.29
CA SER A 15 -17.86 -4.44 -10.41
C SER A 15 -17.52 -3.50 -9.26
N LEU A 16 -18.48 -2.69 -8.83
CA LEU A 16 -18.31 -1.86 -7.64
C LEU A 16 -18.40 -2.72 -6.38
N ALA A 17 -17.64 -2.33 -5.35
CA ALA A 17 -17.72 -2.97 -4.04
C ALA A 17 -18.74 -2.25 -3.15
N ARG A 18 -19.19 -2.92 -2.09
CA ARG A 18 -20.07 -2.36 -1.07
C ARG A 18 -19.28 -2.13 0.22
N PRO A 19 -19.33 -0.94 0.84
CA PRO A 19 -18.77 -0.71 2.17
C PRO A 19 -19.40 -1.64 3.20
N VAL A 20 -18.59 -2.20 4.09
CA VAL A 20 -19.09 -2.88 5.29
C VAL A 20 -19.36 -1.83 6.38
N SER A 21 -20.18 -2.17 7.36
CA SER A 21 -20.38 -1.31 8.54
C SER A 21 -19.11 -1.22 9.39
N ASP A 22 -18.94 -0.11 10.12
CA ASP A 22 -17.80 0.13 11.00
C ASP A 22 -17.58 -0.98 12.05
N ASP A 23 -18.66 -1.56 12.59
CA ASP A 23 -18.57 -2.68 13.55
C ASP A 23 -17.90 -3.91 12.94
N VAL A 24 -18.33 -4.29 11.73
CA VAL A 24 -17.74 -5.41 10.96
C VAL A 24 -16.28 -5.11 10.61
N ALA A 25 -15.98 -3.88 10.17
CA ALA A 25 -14.61 -3.47 9.89
C ALA A 25 -13.73 -3.56 11.14
N THR A 26 -14.21 -3.07 12.28
CA THR A 26 -13.48 -3.08 13.55
C THR A 26 -13.22 -4.51 14.03
N GLU A 27 -14.22 -5.39 13.94
CA GLU A 27 -14.05 -6.80 14.28
C GLU A 27 -13.00 -7.48 13.38
N ALA A 28 -13.11 -7.31 12.06
CA ALA A 28 -12.18 -7.89 11.09
C ALA A 28 -10.73 -7.44 11.33
N LEU A 29 -10.51 -6.14 11.55
CA LEU A 29 -9.19 -5.54 11.82
C LEU A 29 -8.59 -5.94 13.18
N SER A 30 -9.39 -6.49 14.09
CA SER A 30 -8.92 -7.01 15.38
C SER A 30 -8.32 -8.40 15.28
N LYS A 31 -8.64 -9.13 14.21
CA LYS A 31 -8.12 -10.48 13.96
C LYS A 31 -6.69 -10.42 13.44
N ALA A 32 -5.98 -11.54 13.53
CA ALA A 32 -4.66 -11.67 12.92
C ALA A 32 -4.77 -11.56 11.39
N PHE A 33 -3.64 -11.31 10.72
CA PHE A 33 -3.58 -11.38 9.27
C PHE A 33 -4.23 -12.68 8.76
N PRO A 34 -5.13 -12.63 7.74
CA PRO A 34 -5.36 -11.52 6.82
C PRO A 34 -6.49 -10.55 7.20
N TYR A 35 -6.83 -10.42 8.50
CA TYR A 35 -7.89 -9.51 9.00
C TYR A 35 -9.28 -9.80 8.43
N ASP A 36 -9.69 -11.08 8.39
CA ASP A 36 -10.87 -11.54 7.63
C ASP A 36 -10.92 -11.02 6.19
N CYS A 37 -9.75 -10.77 5.59
CA CYS A 37 -9.60 -10.23 4.26
C CYS A 37 -10.31 -8.88 4.05
N ILE A 38 -10.50 -8.06 5.08
CA ILE A 38 -11.02 -6.69 4.90
C ILE A 38 -10.06 -5.84 4.06
N TRP A 39 -10.61 -4.99 3.20
CA TRP A 39 -9.85 -4.14 2.27
C TRP A 39 -10.27 -2.66 2.36
N PRO A 40 -9.32 -1.69 2.42
CA PRO A 40 -7.87 -1.89 2.54
C PRO A 40 -7.47 -2.61 3.84
N PRO A 41 -6.24 -3.10 3.98
CA PRO A 41 -5.75 -3.68 5.24
C PRO A 41 -5.51 -2.62 6.32
N LYS A 42 -5.34 -3.08 7.57
CA LYS A 42 -5.21 -2.24 8.77
C LYS A 42 -4.18 -1.10 8.65
N PRO A 43 -2.98 -1.32 8.09
CA PRO A 43 -1.97 -0.26 8.00
C PRO A 43 -2.37 0.92 7.11
N ILE A 44 -3.25 0.71 6.12
CA ILE A 44 -3.68 1.77 5.20
C ILE A 44 -4.86 2.53 5.83
N PRO A 45 -4.72 3.84 6.09
CA PRO A 45 -5.85 4.67 6.52
C PRO A 45 -6.91 4.71 5.42
N ALA A 46 -8.17 4.56 5.81
CA ALA A 46 -9.30 4.55 4.89
C ALA A 46 -10.56 5.07 5.61
N GLU A 47 -11.37 5.85 4.89
CA GLU A 47 -12.67 6.36 5.39
C GLU A 47 -13.65 5.21 5.65
N HIS A 48 -13.72 4.26 4.72
CA HIS A 48 -14.50 3.03 4.85
C HIS A 48 -13.73 1.86 4.26
N ARG A 49 -14.19 0.64 4.58
CA ARG A 49 -13.60 -0.61 4.10
C ARG A 49 -14.66 -1.49 3.45
N VAL A 50 -14.22 -2.43 2.64
CA VAL A 50 -15.05 -3.42 1.95
C VAL A 50 -14.53 -4.82 2.30
N ALA A 51 -15.38 -5.83 2.17
CA ALA A 51 -14.91 -7.20 2.22
C ALA A 51 -14.00 -7.48 1.01
N GLY A 52 -12.82 -8.04 1.26
CA GLY A 52 -11.96 -8.58 0.22
C GLY A 52 -12.36 -10.01 -0.14
N PHE A 53 -11.84 -10.51 -1.25
CA PHE A 53 -12.33 -11.74 -1.86
C PHE A 53 -12.07 -13.03 -1.04
N GLY A 54 -11.14 -13.01 -0.08
CA GLY A 54 -10.92 -14.13 0.84
C GLY A 54 -11.91 -14.22 2.02
N ALA A 55 -12.78 -13.21 2.19
CA ALA A 55 -13.74 -13.13 3.31
C ALA A 55 -15.00 -13.98 3.09
N VAL A 56 -15.18 -14.55 1.89
CA VAL A 56 -16.49 -15.02 1.43
C VAL A 56 -16.50 -16.53 1.19
N PRO A 57 -17.02 -17.34 2.12
CA PRO A 57 -17.06 -18.79 1.97
C PRO A 57 -18.26 -19.26 1.12
N THR A 58 -18.59 -18.60 0.00
CA THR A 58 -19.35 -19.16 -1.15
C THR A 58 -19.57 -18.11 -2.26
N ALA A 59 -19.73 -18.55 -3.52
CA ALA A 59 -20.13 -17.66 -4.62
C ALA A 59 -21.49 -16.95 -4.38
N ALA A 60 -22.36 -17.53 -3.55
CA ALA A 60 -23.65 -16.95 -3.17
C ALA A 60 -23.52 -15.77 -2.19
N GLU A 61 -22.62 -15.88 -1.20
CA GLU A 61 -22.33 -14.78 -0.27
C GLU A 61 -21.60 -13.64 -1.00
N ALA A 62 -20.79 -13.93 -2.02
CA ALA A 62 -20.07 -12.91 -2.80
C ALA A 62 -21.01 -12.07 -3.68
N LEU A 63 -22.17 -12.64 -4.03
CA LEU A 63 -23.25 -11.96 -4.73
C LEU A 63 -24.06 -11.04 -3.79
N ASN A 64 -24.21 -11.41 -2.52
CA ASN A 64 -24.88 -10.58 -1.51
C ASN A 64 -24.06 -9.34 -1.10
N GLU A 65 -22.75 -9.37 -1.31
CA GLU A 65 -21.87 -8.22 -1.13
C GLU A 65 -21.88 -7.24 -2.31
N LYS A 66 -22.57 -7.56 -3.41
CA LYS A 66 -22.70 -6.61 -4.52
C LYS A 66 -23.71 -5.53 -4.14
N PRO A 67 -23.38 -4.25 -4.38
CA PRO A 67 -24.33 -3.17 -4.16
C PRO A 67 -25.56 -3.37 -5.05
N GLN A 68 -26.77 -3.35 -4.46
CA GLN A 68 -28.04 -3.50 -5.17
C GLN A 68 -28.57 -2.17 -5.69
N SER A 69 -28.03 -1.06 -5.17
CA SER A 69 -28.34 0.30 -5.60
C SER A 69 -27.08 1.15 -5.65
N ARG A 70 -27.15 2.28 -6.37
CA ARG A 70 -26.04 3.25 -6.43
C ARG A 70 -25.66 3.80 -5.04
N ALA A 71 -26.60 3.89 -4.11
CA ALA A 71 -26.35 4.40 -2.77
C ALA A 71 -25.55 3.41 -1.89
N GLU A 72 -25.56 2.13 -2.23
CA GLU A 72 -24.77 1.10 -1.54
C GLU A 72 -23.37 0.92 -2.13
N ALA A 73 -23.14 1.46 -3.33
CA ALA A 73 -21.89 1.28 -4.04
C ALA A 73 -20.80 2.21 -3.48
N SER A 74 -19.62 1.66 -3.25
CA SER A 74 -18.45 2.45 -2.92
C SER A 74 -18.00 3.27 -4.13
N ASP A 75 -17.65 4.52 -3.88
CA ASP A 75 -16.96 5.43 -4.80
C ASP A 75 -15.42 5.28 -4.74
N ARG A 76 -14.90 4.57 -3.73
CA ARG A 76 -13.46 4.35 -3.53
C ARG A 76 -13.00 2.93 -3.83
N ALA A 77 -13.88 1.93 -3.86
CA ALA A 77 -13.48 0.53 -3.99
C ALA A 77 -14.24 -0.21 -5.09
N PHE A 78 -13.52 -1.04 -5.82
CA PHE A 78 -14.04 -1.85 -6.91
C PHE A 78 -13.34 -3.20 -6.98
N ARG A 79 -13.90 -4.10 -7.78
CA ARG A 79 -13.40 -5.46 -7.98
C ARG A 79 -13.20 -5.71 -9.47
N ILE A 80 -12.09 -6.33 -9.82
CA ILE A 80 -11.83 -6.87 -11.15
C ILE A 80 -11.82 -8.39 -11.02
N ARG A 81 -12.73 -9.05 -11.72
CA ARG A 81 -12.77 -10.50 -11.89
C ARG A 81 -12.11 -10.86 -13.21
N GLN A 82 -11.19 -11.80 -13.23
CA GLN A 82 -10.52 -12.30 -14.43
C GLN A 82 -10.65 -13.82 -14.50
N TRP A 83 -10.81 -14.38 -15.70
CA TRP A 83 -10.92 -15.83 -15.90
C TRP A 83 -10.59 -16.19 -17.35
N MET A 84 -10.27 -17.46 -17.59
CA MET A 84 -10.18 -17.99 -18.95
C MET A 84 -11.46 -18.74 -19.33
N ASP A 85 -12.01 -18.47 -20.52
CA ASP A 85 -13.14 -19.25 -21.07
C ASP A 85 -12.64 -20.35 -22.02
N MET A 86 -12.93 -21.60 -21.66
CA MET A 86 -12.58 -22.78 -22.43
C MET A 86 -13.59 -23.12 -23.52
N ALA A 87 -14.72 -22.40 -23.64
CA ALA A 87 -15.72 -22.63 -24.67
C ALA A 87 -15.15 -22.49 -26.10
N ASN A 88 -14.07 -21.70 -26.28
CA ASN A 88 -13.34 -21.58 -27.54
C ASN A 88 -12.07 -22.45 -27.63
N TYR A 89 -11.71 -23.19 -26.56
CA TYR A 89 -10.51 -24.05 -26.54
C TYR A 89 -10.77 -25.44 -27.11
N VAL A 90 -12.02 -25.93 -26.98
CA VAL A 90 -12.44 -27.15 -27.67
C VAL A 90 -12.84 -26.73 -29.08
N GLY A 91 -11.88 -26.81 -30.02
CA GLY A 91 -12.12 -26.48 -31.42
C GLY A 91 -13.43 -27.05 -31.92
N SER A 92 -14.25 -26.19 -32.53
CA SER A 92 -15.52 -26.53 -33.16
C SER A 92 -15.40 -27.52 -34.33
N ASP A 93 -14.22 -28.12 -34.55
CA ASP A 93 -13.90 -29.03 -35.64
C ASP A 93 -14.02 -30.52 -35.28
N MET A 94 -14.39 -30.86 -34.03
CA MET A 94 -14.47 -32.27 -33.56
C MET A 94 -15.87 -32.76 -33.16
N LEU A 95 -16.93 -31.96 -33.30
CA LEU A 95 -18.30 -32.41 -33.02
C LEU A 95 -19.20 -32.27 -34.24
N PRO A 96 -19.95 -33.32 -34.65
CA PRO A 96 -20.87 -33.22 -35.76
C PRO A 96 -22.02 -32.26 -35.40
N PRO A 97 -22.67 -31.62 -36.40
CA PRO A 97 -23.71 -30.64 -36.15
C PRO A 97 -24.96 -31.32 -35.61
N ILE A 98 -25.11 -31.38 -34.28
CA ILE A 98 -26.39 -31.73 -33.67
C ILE A 98 -27.24 -30.45 -33.64
N ALA A 99 -27.88 -30.19 -34.78
CA ALA A 99 -29.02 -29.29 -34.86
C ALA A 99 -30.20 -29.92 -34.11
N LEU A 100 -30.31 -29.74 -32.78
CA LEU A 100 -31.58 -29.82 -32.05
C LEU A 100 -31.56 -29.43 -30.55
N MET A 101 -30.81 -28.40 -30.11
CA MET A 101 -31.05 -27.83 -28.76
C MET A 101 -31.49 -26.36 -28.83
N PRO A 102 -32.56 -25.96 -28.10
CA PRO A 102 -32.98 -24.57 -28.00
C PRO A 102 -31.94 -23.78 -27.19
N PRO A 103 -31.87 -22.44 -27.35
CA PRO A 103 -30.87 -21.63 -26.67
C PRO A 103 -31.17 -21.61 -25.17
N ARG A 104 -30.42 -22.40 -24.40
CA ARG A 104 -30.47 -22.36 -22.93
C ARG A 104 -29.20 -21.72 -22.39
N GLY A 105 -29.33 -20.45 -22.02
CA GLY A 105 -28.49 -19.79 -21.05
C GLY A 105 -27.27 -19.05 -21.60
N PRO A 106 -26.71 -18.09 -20.83
CA PRO A 106 -25.47 -17.39 -21.18
C PRO A 106 -24.31 -18.41 -21.29
N PRO A 107 -23.22 -18.07 -22.00
CA PRO A 107 -22.15 -19.01 -22.33
C PRO A 107 -21.45 -19.45 -21.04
N PHE A 108 -21.82 -20.62 -20.52
CA PHE A 108 -21.17 -21.25 -19.39
C PHE A 108 -20.19 -22.31 -19.91
N GLY A 109 -19.08 -21.86 -20.51
CA GLY A 109 -17.88 -22.68 -20.56
C GLY A 109 -17.29 -22.82 -19.15
N PRO A 110 -16.54 -23.90 -18.83
CA PRO A 110 -15.85 -23.99 -17.55
C PRO A 110 -14.81 -22.87 -17.46
N HIS A 111 -14.98 -21.96 -16.49
CA HIS A 111 -14.02 -20.91 -16.20
C HIS A 111 -12.79 -21.54 -15.53
N ILE A 112 -11.60 -21.36 -16.10
CA ILE A 112 -10.33 -21.79 -15.50
C ILE A 112 -9.59 -20.56 -14.99
N GLY A 113 -8.98 -20.67 -13.81
CA GLY A 113 -8.16 -19.61 -13.24
C GLY A 113 -8.96 -18.36 -12.90
N GLU A 114 -10.17 -18.53 -12.36
CA GLU A 114 -10.97 -17.41 -11.90
C GLU A 114 -10.30 -16.72 -10.70
N GLU A 115 -10.05 -15.43 -10.84
CA GLU A 115 -9.47 -14.58 -9.81
C GLU A 115 -10.33 -13.33 -9.64
N ILE A 116 -10.59 -12.89 -8.41
CA ILE A 116 -11.23 -11.62 -8.12
C ILE A 116 -10.31 -10.79 -7.23
N ASN A 117 -9.85 -9.67 -7.78
CA ASN A 117 -9.03 -8.71 -7.08
C ASN A 117 -9.86 -7.51 -6.62
N THR A 118 -9.70 -7.13 -5.35
CA THR A 118 -10.31 -5.93 -4.79
C THR A 118 -9.29 -4.80 -4.78
N TYR A 119 -9.70 -3.64 -5.26
CA TYR A 119 -8.89 -2.44 -5.35
C TYR A 119 -9.59 -1.30 -4.62
N SER A 120 -8.79 -0.35 -4.14
CA SER A 120 -9.27 0.87 -3.52
C SER A 120 -8.42 2.06 -3.95
N THR A 121 -9.06 3.19 -4.14
CA THR A 121 -8.40 4.47 -4.38
C THR A 121 -7.84 5.01 -3.07
N LEU A 122 -6.53 5.30 -3.02
CA LEU A 122 -5.93 6.02 -1.91
C LEU A 122 -6.41 7.47 -1.89
N ASP A 123 -6.67 8.02 -0.72
CA ASP A 123 -6.93 9.45 -0.57
C ASP A 123 -5.65 10.25 -0.93
N PRO A 124 -5.73 11.24 -1.83
CA PRO A 124 -4.62 12.14 -2.14
C PRO A 124 -3.91 12.70 -0.91
N ALA A 125 -4.66 13.03 0.15
CA ALA A 125 -4.10 13.56 1.39
C ALA A 125 -3.07 12.61 2.05
N LEU A 126 -3.16 11.30 1.79
CA LEU A 126 -2.23 10.29 2.32
C LEU A 126 -0.91 10.23 1.55
N TYR A 127 -0.85 10.72 0.32
CA TYR A 127 0.36 10.65 -0.51
C TYR A 127 0.85 12.01 -1.03
N THR A 128 0.19 13.11 -0.68
CA THR A 128 0.69 14.46 -0.98
C THR A 128 1.62 14.94 0.15
N PRO A 129 2.92 15.21 -0.13
CA PRO A 129 3.83 15.80 0.85
C PRO A 129 3.34 17.17 1.34
N THR A 130 3.61 17.49 2.61
CA THR A 130 3.38 18.83 3.16
C THR A 130 4.67 19.39 3.76
N THR A 131 4.68 20.69 4.07
CA THR A 131 5.80 21.36 4.74
C THR A 131 6.22 20.67 6.04
N HIS A 132 5.27 20.12 6.80
CA HIS A 132 5.55 19.42 8.07
C HIS A 132 5.64 17.90 7.93
N LYS A 133 5.18 17.34 6.80
CA LYS A 133 5.19 15.90 6.53
C LYS A 133 5.82 15.66 5.14
N PRO A 134 7.14 15.94 5.01
CA PRO A 134 7.79 16.00 3.70
C PRO A 134 8.09 14.63 3.11
N TRP A 135 7.96 13.54 3.87
CA TRP A 135 8.18 12.16 3.38
C TRP A 135 6.90 11.48 2.92
N ARG A 136 5.72 11.99 3.28
CA ARG A 136 4.42 11.45 2.85
C ARG A 136 4.35 11.26 1.33
N GLY A 137 4.05 10.06 0.83
CA GLY A 137 3.88 9.85 -0.61
C GLY A 137 3.92 8.41 -1.10
N ILE A 138 3.88 8.28 -2.44
CA ILE A 138 4.14 7.00 -3.12
C ILE A 138 5.63 6.93 -3.45
N TRP A 139 6.23 5.78 -3.15
CA TRP A 139 7.65 5.54 -3.28
C TRP A 139 7.90 4.21 -3.99
N VAL A 140 9.10 4.05 -4.53
CA VAL A 140 9.64 2.77 -4.98
C VAL A 140 10.83 2.41 -4.11
N GLY A 141 10.93 1.14 -3.70
CA GLY A 141 12.07 0.62 -2.94
C GLY A 141 12.73 -0.58 -3.63
N ASP A 142 14.05 -0.69 -3.53
CA ASP A 142 14.82 -1.84 -4.03
C ASP A 142 15.01 -2.89 -2.91
N TYR A 143 14.22 -3.96 -2.98
CA TYR A 143 14.33 -5.09 -2.04
C TYR A 143 15.29 -6.17 -2.56
N SER A 144 16.32 -5.76 -3.31
CA SER A 144 17.37 -6.61 -3.86
C SER A 144 16.82 -7.87 -4.54
N GLY A 145 17.01 -9.06 -3.96
CA GLY A 145 16.54 -10.33 -4.53
C GLY A 145 15.02 -10.46 -4.65
N HIS A 146 14.26 -9.63 -3.95
CA HIS A 146 12.79 -9.58 -4.05
C HIS A 146 12.29 -8.60 -5.11
N GLY A 147 13.17 -7.80 -5.72
CA GLY A 147 12.83 -6.83 -6.75
C GLY A 147 12.33 -5.49 -6.20
N CYS A 148 11.72 -4.70 -7.08
CA CYS A 148 11.23 -3.36 -6.75
C CYS A 148 9.78 -3.42 -6.28
N GLU A 149 9.48 -2.71 -5.19
CA GLU A 149 8.13 -2.63 -4.64
C GLU A 149 7.67 -1.18 -4.53
N PHE A 150 6.39 -0.93 -4.85
CA PHE A 150 5.77 0.35 -4.57
C PHE A 150 5.28 0.41 -3.14
N LEU A 151 5.50 1.55 -2.49
CA LEU A 151 5.19 1.78 -1.10
C LEU A 151 4.33 3.04 -0.95
N LEU A 152 3.45 3.03 0.04
CA LEU A 152 2.93 4.25 0.65
C LEU A 152 3.81 4.56 1.86
N ILE A 153 4.56 5.65 1.79
CA ILE A 153 5.16 6.24 2.98
C ILE A 153 4.10 7.13 3.62
N ASN A 154 3.49 6.62 4.69
CA ASN A 154 2.51 7.34 5.47
C ASN A 154 3.21 8.09 6.62
N GLN A 155 2.80 9.34 6.84
CA GLN A 155 3.12 10.06 8.05
C GLN A 155 1.79 10.50 8.68
N PRO A 156 1.31 9.81 9.73
CA PRO A 156 0.05 10.16 10.37
C PRO A 156 0.00 11.62 10.80
N ASP A 157 -1.21 12.17 10.75
CA ASP A 157 -1.49 13.49 11.29
C ASP A 157 -1.52 13.39 12.82
N ASP A 158 -0.63 14.14 13.46
CA ASP A 158 -0.64 14.34 14.89
C ASP A 158 -1.44 15.61 15.20
N LYS A 159 -1.94 15.74 16.43
CA LYS A 159 -2.46 17.02 16.91
C LYS A 159 -1.38 18.10 16.75
N ASP A 160 -1.81 19.31 16.40
CA ASP A 160 -0.90 20.44 16.34
C ASP A 160 -0.27 20.67 17.72
N ALA A 161 1.06 20.61 17.76
CA ALA A 161 1.85 20.90 18.94
C ALA A 161 2.26 22.38 18.95
N THR A 162 2.06 23.02 20.10
CA THR A 162 2.56 24.36 20.39
C THR A 162 4.08 24.35 20.53
N ASP A 163 4.71 25.53 20.40
CA ASP A 163 6.16 25.66 20.61
C ASP A 163 6.57 25.19 22.02
N GLN A 164 5.74 25.44 23.03
CA GLN A 164 5.99 25.00 24.41
C GLN A 164 6.01 23.47 24.53
N GLU A 165 5.05 22.78 23.90
CA GLU A 165 4.99 21.31 23.89
C GLU A 165 6.17 20.69 23.13
N LEU A 166 6.70 21.39 22.13
CA LEU A 166 7.91 21.00 21.41
C LEU A 166 9.21 21.37 22.14
N GLY A 167 9.13 21.95 23.35
CA GLY A 167 10.30 22.39 24.12
C GLY A 167 11.05 23.56 23.48
N LEU A 168 10.39 24.32 22.61
CA LEU A 168 10.98 25.45 21.91
C LEU A 168 10.83 26.73 22.72
N ALA A 169 11.96 27.32 23.08
CA ALA A 169 12.04 28.68 23.59
C ALA A 169 13.02 29.48 22.73
N ARG A 170 12.64 30.70 22.33
CA ARG A 170 13.50 31.60 21.56
C ARG A 170 14.58 32.19 22.46
N ASN A 171 15.84 32.12 22.02
CA ASN A 171 16.97 32.79 22.70
C ASN A 171 17.11 34.23 22.18
N ALA A 172 17.57 35.14 23.05
CA ALA A 172 17.70 36.56 22.74
C ALA A 172 18.72 36.88 21.63
N SER A 173 19.61 35.94 21.35
CA SER A 173 20.67 36.05 20.33
C SER A 173 20.37 35.26 19.04
N GLU A 174 19.23 34.54 18.93
CA GLU A 174 18.84 33.91 17.65
C GLU A 174 18.46 34.97 16.63
N SER A 175 18.94 34.77 15.41
CA SER A 175 18.32 35.40 14.25
C SER A 175 16.88 34.91 14.07
N ASP A 176 16.04 35.73 13.42
CA ASP A 176 14.67 35.30 13.07
C ASP A 176 14.68 34.06 12.15
N GLU A 177 15.69 33.96 11.27
CA GLU A 177 15.85 32.85 10.33
C GLU A 177 16.16 31.53 11.03
N ASP A 178 17.10 31.55 11.98
CA ASP A 178 17.47 30.37 12.76
C ASP A 178 16.32 29.89 13.65
N TRP A 179 15.58 30.83 14.26
CA TRP A 179 14.39 30.52 15.04
C TRP A 179 13.31 29.86 14.18
N ALA A 180 13.01 30.44 13.01
CA ALA A 180 12.02 29.87 12.08
C ALA A 180 12.43 28.48 11.57
N LYS A 181 13.72 28.29 11.27
CA LYS A 181 14.26 26.98 10.88
C LYS A 181 14.07 25.95 12.00
N ARG A 182 14.40 26.30 13.24
CA ARG A 182 14.26 25.39 14.38
C ARG A 182 12.80 25.04 14.68
N GLN A 183 11.89 26.02 14.54
CA GLN A 183 10.46 25.79 14.63
C GLN A 183 9.95 24.82 13.55
N LEU A 184 10.44 24.95 12.33
CA LEU A 184 10.08 24.06 11.22
C LEU A 184 10.63 22.65 11.44
N GLU A 185 11.92 22.52 11.78
CA GLU A 185 12.56 21.23 12.02
C GLU A 185 11.86 20.45 13.14
N ALA A 186 11.47 21.11 14.23
CA ALA A 186 10.72 20.48 15.32
C ALA A 186 9.32 19.98 14.90
N ARG A 187 8.72 20.59 13.87
CA ARG A 187 7.43 20.17 13.30
C ARG A 187 7.59 19.06 12.26
N VAL A 188 8.71 19.05 11.53
CA VAL A 188 9.05 18.04 10.52
C VAL A 188 9.51 16.73 11.15
N TYR A 189 10.43 16.80 12.12
CA TYR A 189 11.01 15.65 12.80
C TYR A 189 10.20 15.29 14.04
N ARG A 190 8.94 14.89 13.84
CA ARG A 190 8.04 14.42 14.91
C ARG A 190 7.15 13.28 14.46
N GLY A 191 6.72 12.48 15.43
CA GLY A 191 5.79 11.38 15.22
C GLY A 191 6.43 10.24 14.43
N ARG A 192 5.60 9.31 13.96
CA ARG A 192 6.07 8.11 13.27
C ARG A 192 6.09 8.28 11.75
N LEU A 193 6.91 7.46 11.10
CA LEU A 193 6.95 7.28 9.65
C LEU A 193 6.78 5.80 9.33
N GLU A 194 5.84 5.51 8.43
CA GLU A 194 5.40 4.16 8.15
C GLU A 194 5.53 3.85 6.67
N ALA A 195 6.21 2.77 6.33
CA ALA A 195 6.28 2.30 4.96
C ALA A 195 5.39 1.08 4.78
N ILE A 196 4.37 1.20 3.93
CA ILE A 196 3.36 0.17 3.67
C ILE A 196 3.51 -0.31 2.24
N LYS A 197 3.57 -1.62 2.01
CA LYS A 197 3.69 -2.17 0.64
C LYS A 197 2.38 -2.00 -0.13
N LEU A 198 2.41 -1.34 -1.28
CA LEU A 198 1.28 -1.22 -2.21
C LEU A 198 1.23 -2.36 -3.24
N THR A 199 2.39 -2.93 -3.57
CA THR A 199 2.50 -4.13 -4.43
C THR A 199 2.62 -5.38 -3.57
N GLY A 200 3.58 -5.40 -2.63
CA GLY A 200 3.80 -6.55 -1.75
C GLY A 200 4.48 -7.71 -2.47
N ASP A 201 5.10 -8.58 -1.68
CA ASP A 201 5.71 -9.82 -2.18
C ASP A 201 5.19 -11.04 -1.41
N ALA A 202 5.73 -12.22 -1.72
CA ALA A 202 5.30 -13.48 -1.10
C ALA A 202 5.68 -13.58 0.39
N ASN A 203 6.62 -12.77 0.87
CA ASN A 203 7.05 -12.73 2.26
C ASN A 203 6.27 -11.66 3.03
N VAL A 204 6.32 -10.39 2.59
CA VAL A 204 5.57 -9.28 3.18
C VAL A 204 4.48 -8.84 2.20
N PRO A 205 3.21 -9.18 2.45
CA PRO A 205 2.16 -9.02 1.48
C PRO A 205 1.71 -7.56 1.35
N ARG A 206 0.93 -7.31 0.29
CA ARG A 206 0.33 -6.01 0.03
C ARG A 206 -0.50 -5.53 1.21
N GLY A 207 -0.29 -4.28 1.58
CA GLY A 207 -0.96 -3.58 2.67
C GLY A 207 -0.30 -3.75 4.03
N GLU A 208 0.76 -4.56 4.13
CA GLU A 208 1.56 -4.68 5.36
C GLU A 208 2.71 -3.69 5.40
N TYR A 209 3.16 -3.39 6.61
CA TYR A 209 4.36 -2.57 6.79
C TYR A 209 5.60 -3.33 6.34
N THR A 210 6.49 -2.63 5.65
CA THR A 210 7.85 -3.10 5.37
C THR A 210 8.87 -2.53 6.34
N PHE A 211 8.64 -1.32 6.84
CA PHE A 211 9.38 -0.75 7.96
C PHE A 211 8.58 0.34 8.68
N ILE A 212 8.94 0.57 9.94
CA ILE A 212 8.35 1.63 10.78
C ILE A 212 9.50 2.35 11.51
N ALA A 213 9.50 3.68 11.48
CA ALA A 213 10.24 4.51 12.42
C ALA A 213 9.22 5.10 13.41
N GLU A 214 9.26 4.67 14.67
CA GLU A 214 8.25 5.03 15.67
C GLU A 214 8.32 6.51 16.10
N ASP A 215 9.51 7.10 16.03
CA ASP A 215 9.73 8.51 16.34
C ASP A 215 10.80 9.10 15.41
N LEU A 216 10.46 10.20 14.72
CA LEU A 216 11.41 11.00 13.95
C LEU A 216 12.13 12.04 14.81
N GLY A 217 11.61 12.31 16.00
CA GLY A 217 12.08 13.28 16.97
C GLY A 217 13.34 12.85 17.72
N PRO A 218 13.62 13.50 18.87
CA PRO A 218 14.84 13.26 19.64
C PRO A 218 15.00 11.82 20.15
N GLU A 219 13.93 11.18 20.62
CA GLU A 219 14.00 9.83 21.24
C GLU A 219 14.27 8.73 20.20
N GLY A 220 13.73 8.93 18.99
CA GLY A 220 14.00 8.08 17.84
C GLY A 220 15.33 8.37 17.14
N SER A 221 16.04 9.45 17.47
CA SER A 221 17.32 9.78 16.85
C SER A 221 18.37 8.69 17.10
N ALA A 222 19.07 8.31 16.04
CA ALA A 222 20.25 7.43 16.08
C ALA A 222 21.53 8.19 15.67
N GLY A 223 21.45 9.51 15.51
CA GLY A 223 22.58 10.38 15.18
C GLY A 223 22.52 10.95 13.76
N VAL A 224 23.69 11.33 13.27
CA VAL A 224 23.90 11.88 11.92
C VAL A 224 25.00 11.06 11.27
N ALA A 225 24.77 10.66 10.02
CA ALA A 225 25.72 9.89 9.25
C ALA A 225 27.00 10.69 9.00
N THR A 226 28.16 10.06 9.22
CA THR A 226 29.49 10.64 9.03
C THR A 226 30.25 10.00 7.88
N GLU A 227 29.70 8.95 7.27
CA GLU A 227 30.33 8.18 6.20
C GLU A 227 29.62 8.41 4.86
N GLU A 228 30.42 8.45 3.79
CA GLU A 228 29.90 8.51 2.42
C GLU A 228 29.14 7.21 2.08
N PRO A 229 28.05 7.26 1.28
CA PRO A 229 27.50 8.43 0.58
C PRO A 229 26.45 9.21 1.40
N PHE A 230 26.34 8.97 2.71
CA PHE A 230 25.23 9.46 3.53
C PHE A 230 25.59 10.65 4.43
N VAL A 231 26.78 11.23 4.29
CA VAL A 231 27.28 12.29 5.18
C VAL A 231 26.23 13.39 5.38
N GLY A 232 25.92 13.68 6.65
CA GLY A 232 24.94 14.71 7.04
C GLY A 232 23.49 14.24 7.10
N ALA A 233 23.16 13.03 6.63
CA ALA A 233 21.81 12.49 6.74
C ALA A 233 21.45 12.22 8.22
N ARG A 234 20.25 12.63 8.63
CA ARG A 234 19.70 12.27 9.94
C ARG A 234 19.38 10.78 9.94
N ILE A 235 19.85 10.07 10.97
CA ILE A 235 19.55 8.66 11.18
C ILE A 235 18.53 8.55 12.30
N VAL A 236 17.47 7.77 12.07
CA VAL A 236 16.48 7.43 13.09
C VAL A 236 16.41 5.92 13.28
N LYS A 237 16.09 5.49 14.50
CA LYS A 237 15.80 4.10 14.83
C LYS A 237 14.56 3.67 14.05
N SER A 238 14.63 2.51 13.43
CA SER A 238 13.50 1.91 12.74
C SER A 238 13.48 0.40 12.98
N ARG A 239 12.42 -0.23 12.51
CA ARG A 239 12.30 -1.68 12.51
C ARG A 239 11.75 -2.14 11.18
N GLY A 240 12.45 -3.06 10.54
CA GLY A 240 12.08 -3.65 9.27
C GLY A 240 11.27 -4.93 9.48
N HIS A 241 10.29 -5.15 8.62
CA HIS A 241 9.43 -6.32 8.66
C HIS A 241 10.02 -7.43 7.80
N VAL A 242 10.18 -8.62 8.38
CA VAL A 242 10.60 -9.83 7.68
C VAL A 242 9.63 -10.96 7.99
N ALA A 243 9.45 -11.87 7.05
CA ALA A 243 8.67 -13.09 7.23
C ALA A 243 9.15 -14.17 6.26
N ASP A 244 8.80 -15.42 6.54
CA ASP A 244 8.94 -16.51 5.58
C ASP A 244 7.84 -16.42 4.51
N THR A 245 8.01 -17.16 3.42
CA THR A 245 7.03 -17.19 2.31
C THR A 245 5.64 -17.56 2.82
N GLY A 246 4.63 -16.82 2.37
CA GLY A 246 3.25 -16.90 2.85
C GLY A 246 2.97 -16.03 4.07
N TYR A 247 3.85 -15.06 4.37
CA TYR A 247 3.80 -14.22 5.57
C TYR A 247 3.80 -15.04 6.87
N PHE A 248 4.56 -16.12 6.87
CA PHE A 248 4.66 -17.03 8.00
C PHE A 248 5.78 -16.60 8.95
N SER A 249 5.56 -16.76 10.26
CA SER A 249 6.54 -16.38 11.31
C SER A 249 7.06 -14.95 11.15
N ASP A 250 6.15 -14.02 10.84
CA ASP A 250 6.48 -12.62 10.66
C ASP A 250 7.05 -12.01 11.94
N LYS A 251 8.00 -11.09 11.78
CA LYS A 251 8.60 -10.37 12.89
C LYS A 251 9.26 -9.08 12.43
N TYR A 252 9.44 -8.19 13.40
CA TYR A 252 10.26 -7.00 13.21
C TYR A 252 11.68 -7.23 13.69
N ILE A 253 12.64 -6.78 12.89
CA ILE A 253 14.06 -6.74 13.23
C ILE A 253 14.56 -5.30 13.25
N ALA A 254 15.63 -5.05 14.00
CA ALA A 254 16.17 -3.70 14.16
C ALA A 254 16.73 -3.19 12.83
N SER A 255 16.40 -1.94 12.49
CA SER A 255 16.97 -1.24 11.36
C SER A 255 17.25 0.23 11.71
N GLN A 256 17.95 0.92 10.83
CA GLN A 256 18.13 2.36 10.90
C GLN A 256 17.63 2.98 9.60
N LEU A 257 16.89 4.07 9.70
CA LEU A 257 16.41 4.82 8.54
C LEU A 257 17.21 6.11 8.38
N PHE A 258 17.79 6.28 7.22
CA PHE A 258 18.55 7.45 6.82
C PHE A 258 17.62 8.38 6.04
N LEU A 259 17.38 9.56 6.61
CA LEU A 259 16.58 10.62 6.00
C LEU A 259 17.49 11.47 5.10
N ILE A 260 17.79 10.97 3.90
CA ILE A 260 18.75 11.58 2.96
C ILE A 260 18.19 12.89 2.40
N SER A 261 16.93 12.86 1.93
CA SER A 261 16.20 14.04 1.48
C SER A 261 14.68 13.81 1.59
N PRO A 262 13.84 14.80 1.31
CA PRO A 262 12.39 14.60 1.20
C PRO A 262 11.98 13.55 0.14
N ASN A 263 12.85 13.24 -0.83
CA ASN A 263 12.56 12.36 -1.95
C ASN A 263 13.47 11.11 -2.00
N ARG A 264 14.36 10.94 -1.01
CA ARG A 264 15.27 9.80 -0.94
C ARG A 264 15.45 9.32 0.49
N LEU A 265 15.27 8.03 0.70
CA LEU A 265 15.51 7.35 1.98
C LEU A 265 16.43 6.16 1.76
N ALA A 266 17.09 5.72 2.83
CA ALA A 266 17.76 4.43 2.86
C ALA A 266 17.51 3.72 4.19
N GLN A 267 17.29 2.42 4.16
CA GLN A 267 17.10 1.58 5.34
C GLN A 267 18.29 0.64 5.47
N PHE A 268 19.02 0.76 6.58
CA PHE A 268 20.08 -0.16 6.95
C PHE A 268 19.52 -1.28 7.85
N TRP A 269 19.59 -2.51 7.36
CA TRP A 269 19.20 -3.72 8.06
C TRP A 269 20.38 -4.22 8.91
N VAL A 270 20.34 -3.93 10.22
CA VAL A 270 21.50 -4.10 11.11
C VAL A 270 22.01 -5.55 11.11
N ASP A 271 21.10 -6.51 11.24
CA ASP A 271 21.45 -7.94 11.32
C ASP A 271 21.94 -8.52 9.98
N PHE A 272 21.60 -7.87 8.86
CA PHE A 272 21.96 -8.34 7.51
C PHE A 272 23.14 -7.59 6.91
N GLY A 273 23.54 -6.44 7.49
CA GLY A 273 24.56 -5.58 6.89
C GLY A 273 24.17 -5.06 5.50
N HIS A 274 22.87 -4.92 5.23
CA HIS A 274 22.32 -4.59 3.91
C HIS A 274 21.63 -3.21 3.93
N ILE A 275 21.68 -2.49 2.82
CA ILE A 275 20.97 -1.22 2.63
C ILE A 275 19.94 -1.38 1.50
N SER A 276 18.69 -1.03 1.80
CA SER A 276 17.66 -0.78 0.79
C SER A 276 17.49 0.73 0.59
N TYR A 277 17.31 1.16 -0.63
CA TYR A 277 17.08 2.53 -1.07
C TYR A 277 15.63 2.73 -1.46
N PHE A 278 15.14 3.96 -1.25
CA PHE A 278 13.79 4.35 -1.62
C PHE A 278 13.82 5.72 -2.29
N GLU A 279 13.04 5.84 -3.37
CA GLU A 279 12.86 7.09 -4.11
C GLU A 279 11.38 7.43 -4.25
N ARG A 280 11.05 8.70 -4.04
CA ARG A 280 9.67 9.18 -4.21
C ARG A 280 9.31 9.16 -5.69
N VAL A 281 8.14 8.62 -6.00
CA VAL A 281 7.58 8.66 -7.35
C VAL A 281 7.03 10.06 -7.63
N ASP A 282 7.49 10.67 -8.72
CA ASP A 282 6.91 11.90 -9.26
C ASP A 282 5.63 11.55 -10.06
N ILE A 283 4.50 11.47 -9.34
CA ILE A 283 3.21 11.10 -9.92
C ILE A 283 2.78 12.10 -11.00
N ASP A 284 3.01 13.39 -10.78
CA ASP A 284 2.55 14.44 -11.69
C ASP A 284 3.23 14.31 -13.05
N SER A 285 4.52 13.97 -13.08
CA SER A 285 5.27 13.68 -14.32
C SER A 285 4.69 12.52 -15.13
N LEU A 286 4.00 11.57 -14.48
CA LEU A 286 3.37 10.41 -15.11
C LEU A 286 1.95 10.68 -15.62
N LEU A 287 1.31 11.74 -15.12
CA LEU A 287 -0.04 12.13 -15.51
C LEU A 287 -0.05 13.13 -16.68
N THR A 288 1.08 13.76 -16.98
CA THR A 288 1.21 14.60 -18.16
C THR A 288 1.25 13.72 -19.41
N VAL A 289 0.18 13.76 -20.19
CA VAL A 289 0.17 13.18 -21.55
C VAL A 289 1.07 14.06 -22.42
N SER A 290 2.23 13.53 -22.81
CA SER A 290 3.10 14.10 -23.85
C SER A 290 2.48 13.95 -25.24
#